data_AF-A0A564G232-F1
#
_entry.id   AF-A0A564G232-F1
#
_cell.length_a   1.000
_cell.length_b   1.000
_cell.length_c   1.000
_cell.angle_alpha   90.00
_cell.angle_beta   90.00
_cell.angle_gamma   90.00
#
_symmetry.space_group_name_H-M   'P 1'
#
loop_
_entity.id
_entity.type
_entity.pdbx_description
1 polymer ?
#
loop_
_entity_poly.entity_id
_entity_poly.type
_entity_poly.pdbx_seq_one_letter_code
_entity_poly.pdbx_strand_id
1 'polypeptide(L)'
;MDGPFCERPVKFGCRNLPELSVARIPTSIFAAVLLTGALHPAGAAARMVRVPNRYDGSWTIIAITAQRPCATRTRYQVRIKDSDASVPGREVEIDGGVSSTGSVQATITSGANRVPISGSLDVRGSGNGTWHTSGGLVTCTGRWSAQRAG
;
A
#
# COMPACT_ATOMS: atom_id res chain seq x y z
N MET A 1 21.87 20.75 1.41
CA MET A 1 22.00 21.86 2.38
C MET A 1 20.63 22.51 2.54
N ASP A 2 19.57 21.73 2.70
CA ASP A 2 19.17 20.96 3.90
C ASP A 2 18.12 21.78 4.67
N GLY A 3 16.87 21.74 4.19
CA GLY A 3 15.72 22.15 4.99
C GLY A 3 15.29 20.96 5.86
N PRO A 4 15.26 21.09 7.20
CA PRO A 4 14.89 19.98 8.07
C PRO A 4 13.37 19.89 8.27
N PHE A 5 12.86 18.70 7.99
CA PHE A 5 11.90 17.94 8.78
C PHE A 5 10.79 18.70 9.53
N CYS A 6 9.57 18.60 8.99
CA CYS A 6 8.35 18.62 9.81
C CYS A 6 8.29 17.34 10.66
N GLU A 7 8.96 17.36 11.82
CA GLU A 7 8.69 16.39 12.88
C GLU A 7 7.33 16.70 13.52
N ARG A 8 6.45 15.70 13.51
CA ARG A 8 5.16 15.72 14.20
C ARG A 8 5.40 15.77 15.72
N PRO A 9 4.93 16.78 16.46
CA PRO A 9 4.70 16.59 17.88
C PRO A 9 3.38 15.82 18.03
N VAL A 10 3.47 14.51 18.25
CA VAL A 10 2.38 13.75 18.85
C VAL A 10 2.12 14.33 20.25
N LYS A 11 1.21 15.30 20.32
CA LYS A 11 0.59 15.73 21.58
C LYS A 11 -0.33 14.62 22.08
N PHE A 12 0.25 13.55 22.62
CA PHE A 12 -0.47 12.72 23.58
C PHE A 12 -0.57 13.53 24.86
N GLY A 13 -1.71 14.19 25.01
CA GLY A 13 -2.09 14.86 26.24
C GLY A 13 -1.96 13.88 27.40
N CYS A 14 -1.14 14.25 28.37
CA CYS A 14 -1.21 13.71 29.72
C CYS A 14 -2.63 13.96 30.22
N ARG A 15 -3.46 12.93 30.19
CA ARG A 15 -4.80 12.97 30.76
C ARG A 15 -4.64 12.52 32.22
N ASN A 16 -5.05 13.41 33.12
CA ASN A 16 -4.97 13.28 34.57
C ASN A 16 -5.47 11.91 35.05
N LEU A 17 -4.62 11.19 35.81
CA LEU A 17 -5.10 10.11 36.67
C LEU A 17 -5.83 10.72 37.88
N PRO A 18 -6.96 10.16 38.31
CA PRO A 18 -7.56 10.53 39.59
C PRO A 18 -6.60 10.16 40.73
N GLU A 19 -6.41 11.09 41.66
CA GLU A 19 -5.64 10.89 42.88
C GLU A 19 -6.26 9.77 43.71
N LEU A 20 -5.55 8.65 43.82
CA LEU A 20 -5.89 7.60 44.79
C LEU A 20 -5.40 8.07 46.16
N SER A 21 -6.35 8.52 46.98
CA SER A 21 -6.16 8.76 48.41
C SER A 21 -5.45 7.58 49.06
N VAL A 22 -4.25 7.83 49.56
CA VAL A 22 -3.44 6.87 50.31
C VAL A 22 -4.08 6.67 51.68
N ALA A 23 -4.97 5.68 51.78
CA ALA A 23 -5.41 5.17 53.07
C ALA A 23 -4.22 4.42 53.71
N ARG A 24 -3.66 5.01 54.77
CA ARG A 24 -2.65 4.38 55.62
C ARG A 24 -3.31 3.24 56.39
N ILE A 25 -3.01 2.00 56.05
CA ILE A 25 -3.50 0.81 56.76
C ILE A 25 -2.30 0.14 57.45
N PRO A 26 -2.35 -0.07 58.78
CA PRO A 26 -1.20 -0.44 59.59
C PRO A 26 -0.71 -1.86 59.29
N THR A 27 0.61 -1.97 59.32
CA THR A 27 1.42 -3.17 59.12
C THR A 27 1.04 -4.25 60.15
N SER A 28 0.44 -5.35 59.68
CA SER A 28 0.37 -6.58 60.47
C SER A 28 0.96 -7.73 59.66
N ILE A 29 2.08 -8.23 60.16
CA ILE A 29 2.87 -9.34 59.64
C ILE A 29 2.03 -10.62 59.78
N PHE A 30 1.51 -11.14 58.67
CA PHE A 30 1.14 -12.54 58.56
C PHE A 30 1.66 -13.07 57.23
N ALA A 31 2.65 -13.95 57.34
CA ALA A 31 3.20 -14.71 56.24
C ALA A 31 2.11 -15.61 55.63
N ALA A 32 1.93 -15.53 54.32
CA ALA A 32 1.31 -16.59 53.52
C ALA A 32 1.85 -16.51 52.09
N VAL A 33 2.65 -17.51 51.74
CA VAL A 33 3.17 -17.77 50.40
C VAL A 33 2.00 -18.14 49.48
N LEU A 34 1.81 -17.41 48.39
CA LEU A 34 1.18 -17.93 47.18
C LEU A 34 1.94 -17.39 45.97
N LEU A 35 2.70 -18.28 45.33
CA LEU A 35 3.27 -18.10 44.00
C LEU A 35 2.11 -17.99 42.99
N THR A 36 1.63 -16.78 42.72
CA THR A 36 0.79 -16.53 41.54
C THR A 36 1.68 -16.52 40.31
N GLY A 37 1.86 -17.69 39.71
CA GLY A 37 2.46 -17.85 38.39
C GLY A 37 1.70 -17.00 37.39
N ALA A 38 2.39 -16.00 36.83
CA ALA A 38 1.85 -15.19 35.76
C ALA A 38 1.75 -16.06 34.50
N LEU A 39 0.58 -16.67 34.28
CA LEU A 39 0.17 -17.22 33.00
C LEU A 39 0.00 -16.05 32.03
N HIS A 40 1.12 -15.58 31.47
CA HIS A 40 1.09 -14.79 30.27
C HIS A 40 0.68 -15.76 29.15
N PRO A 41 -0.48 -15.60 28.49
CA PRO A 41 -0.68 -16.27 27.23
C PRO A 41 0.43 -15.76 26.32
N ALA A 42 1.41 -16.61 26.03
CA ALA A 42 2.39 -16.35 25.00
C ALA A 42 1.56 -16.13 23.73
N GLY A 43 1.39 -14.87 23.34
CA GLY A 43 0.71 -14.51 22.11
C GLY A 43 1.49 -15.17 20.99
N ALA A 44 1.00 -16.31 20.52
CA ALA A 44 1.44 -16.91 19.29
C ALA A 44 1.09 -15.88 18.21
N ALA A 45 2.05 -15.01 17.91
CA ALA A 45 1.99 -14.15 16.75
C ALA A 45 1.85 -15.11 15.56
N ALA A 46 0.61 -15.25 15.06
CA ALA A 46 0.35 -15.98 13.85
C ALA A 46 1.24 -15.35 12.79
N ARG A 47 2.30 -16.06 12.40
CA ARG A 47 3.14 -15.65 11.29
C ARG A 47 2.25 -15.75 10.07
N MET A 48 1.63 -14.63 9.68
CA MET A 48 0.94 -14.53 8.41
C MET A 48 1.99 -14.82 7.33
N VAL A 49 1.97 -16.04 6.82
CA VAL A 49 2.71 -16.39 5.61
C VAL A 49 1.99 -15.68 4.48
N ARG A 50 2.54 -14.52 4.07
CA ARG A 50 2.02 -13.79 2.91
C ARG A 50 2.34 -14.63 1.68
N VAL A 51 1.30 -15.22 1.10
CA VAL A 51 1.43 -15.94 -0.17
C VAL A 51 1.69 -14.89 -1.24
N PRO A 52 2.83 -14.97 -1.97
CA PRO A 52 3.11 -14.05 -3.07
C PRO A 52 1.94 -14.04 -4.03
N ASN A 53 1.54 -12.85 -4.48
CA ASN A 53 0.53 -12.77 -5.51
C ASN A 53 1.12 -13.43 -6.77
N ARG A 54 0.38 -14.30 -7.44
CA ARG A 54 0.85 -15.02 -8.64
C ARG A 54 1.26 -14.08 -9.78
N TYR A 55 0.78 -12.83 -9.72
CA TYR A 55 1.12 -11.74 -10.65
C TYR A 55 2.32 -10.90 -10.21
N ASP A 56 2.92 -11.18 -9.04
CA ASP A 56 4.14 -10.52 -8.59
C ASP A 56 5.28 -10.71 -9.61
N GLY A 57 6.13 -9.68 -9.72
CA GLY A 57 7.27 -9.65 -10.62
C GLY A 57 7.27 -8.48 -11.61
N SER A 58 8.18 -8.55 -12.57
CA SER A 58 8.38 -7.53 -13.60
C SER A 58 7.40 -7.71 -14.76
N TRP A 59 6.86 -6.58 -15.22
CA TRP A 59 5.95 -6.52 -16.35
C TRP A 59 6.38 -5.40 -17.29
N THR A 60 6.28 -5.67 -18.58
CA THR A 60 6.30 -4.64 -19.60
C THR A 60 4.87 -4.28 -19.96
N ILE A 61 4.50 -3.03 -19.72
CA ILE A 61 3.20 -2.47 -20.12
C ILE A 61 3.41 -1.59 -21.35
N ILE A 62 2.51 -1.70 -22.32
CA ILE A 62 2.48 -0.82 -23.48
C ILE A 62 1.14 -0.11 -23.50
N ALA A 63 1.15 1.21 -23.30
CA ALA A 63 -0.01 2.06 -23.41
C ALA A 63 -0.13 2.61 -24.83
N ILE A 64 -1.31 2.52 -25.41
CA ILE A 64 -1.66 3.00 -26.76
C ILE A 64 -2.79 4.01 -26.59
N THR A 65 -2.61 5.22 -27.11
CA THR A 65 -3.68 6.24 -27.15
C THR A 65 -4.60 5.99 -28.33
N ALA A 66 -5.88 6.30 -28.16
CA ALA A 66 -6.86 6.16 -29.22
C ALA A 66 -6.81 7.31 -30.25
N GLN A 67 -6.40 8.52 -29.84
CA GLN A 67 -6.57 9.74 -30.64
C GLN A 67 -5.43 10.76 -30.42
N ARG A 68 -5.13 11.55 -31.45
CA ARG A 68 -4.24 12.73 -31.35
C ARG A 68 -4.99 13.90 -30.71
N PRO A 69 -4.33 14.75 -29.88
CA PRO A 69 -2.89 15.03 -29.82
C PRO A 69 -2.06 14.10 -28.90
N CYS A 70 -2.68 13.13 -28.24
CA CYS A 70 -1.99 12.28 -27.27
C CYS A 70 -1.05 11.26 -27.97
N ALA A 71 0.17 11.07 -27.46
CA ALA A 71 1.22 10.26 -28.09
C ALA A 71 0.86 8.78 -28.27
N THR A 72 1.23 8.20 -29.41
CA THR A 72 0.66 6.99 -30.03
C THR A 72 0.88 5.67 -29.27
N ARG A 73 2.07 5.46 -28.67
CA ARG A 73 2.43 4.20 -28.01
C ARG A 73 3.64 4.39 -27.08
N THR A 74 3.50 4.06 -25.80
CA THR A 74 4.59 4.20 -24.80
C THR A 74 4.78 2.90 -24.03
N ARG A 75 6.04 2.51 -23.80
CA ARG A 75 6.42 1.31 -23.04
C ARG A 75 6.85 1.69 -21.63
N TYR A 76 6.38 0.95 -20.63
CA TYR A 76 6.71 1.12 -19.22
C TYR A 76 7.18 -0.21 -18.63
N GLN A 77 8.15 -0.13 -17.73
CA GLN A 77 8.53 -1.23 -16.85
C GLN A 77 7.79 -1.06 -15.53
N VAL A 78 6.97 -2.05 -15.18
CA VAL A 78 6.15 -2.05 -13.96
C VAL A 78 6.61 -3.21 -13.08
N ARG A 79 6.69 -2.97 -11.78
CA ARG A 79 6.89 -4.00 -10.78
C ARG A 79 5.62 -4.17 -9.98
N ILE A 80 5.11 -5.40 -9.95
CA ILE A 80 4.03 -5.79 -9.04
C ILE A 80 4.68 -6.50 -7.86
N LYS A 81 4.31 -6.09 -6.65
CA LYS A 81 4.72 -6.73 -5.40
C LYS A 81 3.60 -6.62 -4.39
N ASP A 82 3.22 -7.74 -3.78
CA ASP A 82 2.19 -7.78 -2.76
C ASP A 82 0.83 -7.21 -3.25
N SER A 83 0.57 -7.31 -4.56
CA SER A 83 -0.58 -6.70 -5.28
C SER A 83 -0.46 -5.21 -5.62
N ASP A 84 0.54 -4.51 -5.09
CA ASP A 84 0.81 -3.11 -5.40
C ASP A 84 1.67 -2.98 -6.66
N ALA A 85 1.32 -2.02 -7.51
CA ALA A 85 2.07 -1.71 -8.72
C ALA A 85 2.97 -0.48 -8.52
N SER A 86 4.16 -0.51 -9.12
CA SER A 86 5.12 0.61 -9.09
C SER A 86 5.85 0.73 -10.43
N VAL A 87 6.30 1.93 -10.76
CA VAL A 87 7.09 2.21 -11.97
C VAL A 87 8.48 2.67 -11.55
N PRO A 88 9.48 1.77 -11.52
CA PRO A 88 10.83 2.14 -11.09
C PRO A 88 11.41 3.32 -11.87
N GLY A 89 12.06 4.25 -11.17
CA GLY A 89 12.69 5.43 -11.79
C GLY A 89 11.72 6.55 -12.15
N ARG A 90 10.45 6.47 -11.74
CA ARG A 90 9.46 7.55 -11.91
C ARG A 90 8.79 7.85 -10.58
N GLU A 91 8.61 9.14 -10.31
CA GLU A 91 7.83 9.61 -9.17
C GLU A 91 6.37 9.75 -9.59
N VAL A 92 5.62 8.67 -9.37
CA VAL A 92 4.17 8.62 -9.58
C VAL A 92 3.54 7.91 -8.39
N GLU A 93 2.38 8.39 -7.97
CA GLU A 93 1.57 7.73 -6.97
C GLU A 93 0.62 6.76 -7.68
N ILE A 94 0.48 5.54 -7.15
CA ILE A 94 -0.40 4.52 -7.70
C ILE A 94 -1.33 4.06 -6.58
N ASP A 95 -2.60 4.40 -6.72
CA ASP A 95 -3.65 3.94 -5.80
C ASP A 95 -4.35 2.72 -6.40
N GLY A 96 -4.33 1.59 -5.69
CA GLY A 96 -4.89 0.32 -6.15
C GLY A 96 -3.82 -0.64 -6.66
N GLY A 97 -4.22 -1.60 -7.50
CA GLY A 97 -3.29 -2.65 -7.91
C GLY A 97 -3.94 -3.83 -8.63
N VAL A 98 -3.39 -5.02 -8.37
CA VAL A 98 -3.80 -6.27 -9.03
C VAL A 98 -4.33 -7.26 -8.00
N SER A 99 -5.61 -7.59 -8.10
CA SER A 99 -6.24 -8.60 -7.25
C SER A 99 -5.67 -10.01 -7.46
N SER A 100 -6.00 -10.94 -6.57
CA SER A 100 -5.59 -12.35 -6.66
C SER A 100 -6.16 -13.09 -7.89
N THR A 101 -7.25 -12.60 -8.48
CA THR A 101 -7.85 -13.13 -9.72
C THR A 101 -7.28 -12.49 -10.98
N GLY A 102 -6.39 -11.51 -10.84
CA GLY A 102 -5.76 -10.81 -11.96
C GLY A 102 -6.53 -9.59 -12.44
N SER A 103 -7.67 -9.23 -11.83
CA SER A 103 -8.33 -7.96 -12.12
C SER A 103 -7.43 -6.79 -11.69
N VAL A 104 -7.24 -5.84 -12.61
CA VAL A 104 -6.44 -4.63 -12.43
C VAL A 104 -7.39 -3.46 -12.26
N GLN A 105 -7.25 -2.74 -11.15
CA GLN A 105 -7.88 -1.44 -10.95
C GLN A 105 -6.91 -0.55 -10.19
N ALA A 106 -6.50 0.54 -10.83
CA ALA A 106 -5.59 1.50 -10.22
C ALA A 106 -5.82 2.91 -10.77
N THR A 107 -5.43 3.91 -10.00
CA THR A 107 -5.32 5.30 -10.46
C THR A 107 -3.89 5.77 -10.31
N ILE A 108 -3.27 6.18 -11.41
CA ILE A 108 -1.93 6.76 -11.39
C ILE A 108 -2.06 8.28 -11.29
N THR A 109 -1.42 8.87 -10.28
CA THR A 109 -1.40 10.32 -10.07
C THR A 109 0.01 10.87 -10.32
N SER A 110 0.09 11.94 -11.11
CA SER A 110 1.33 12.66 -11.42
C SER A 110 1.04 14.16 -11.49
N GLY A 111 1.35 14.89 -10.42
CA GLY A 111 0.96 16.29 -10.28
C GLY A 111 -0.57 16.44 -10.27
N ALA A 112 -1.12 17.27 -11.16
CA ALA A 112 -2.58 17.45 -11.30
C ALA A 112 -3.26 16.37 -12.16
N ASN A 113 -2.49 15.57 -12.90
CA ASN A 113 -3.05 14.55 -13.80
C ASN A 113 -3.35 13.27 -13.04
N ARG A 114 -4.55 12.72 -13.25
CA ARG A 114 -4.93 11.37 -12.81
C ARG A 114 -5.22 10.49 -14.00
N VAL A 115 -4.79 9.25 -13.91
CA VAL A 115 -4.98 8.24 -14.95
C VAL A 115 -5.58 6.99 -14.32
N PRO A 116 -6.93 6.87 -14.27
CA PRO A 116 -7.56 5.62 -13.92
C PRO A 116 -7.27 4.56 -14.98
N ILE A 117 -7.04 3.35 -14.52
CA ILE A 117 -6.66 2.18 -15.32
C ILE A 117 -7.50 1.01 -14.85
N SER A 118 -8.03 0.26 -15.82
CA SER A 118 -8.76 -0.98 -15.56
C SER A 118 -8.34 -2.07 -16.56
N GLY A 119 -8.46 -3.33 -16.17
CA GLY A 119 -8.24 -4.47 -17.06
C GLY A 119 -7.97 -5.76 -16.31
N SER A 120 -7.21 -6.67 -16.93
CA SER A 120 -6.84 -7.93 -16.31
C SER A 120 -5.49 -8.48 -16.77
N LEU A 121 -4.89 -9.28 -15.90
CA LEU A 121 -3.71 -10.09 -16.17
C LEU A 121 -4.07 -11.57 -16.17
N ASP A 122 -3.56 -12.28 -17.18
CA ASP A 122 -3.63 -13.72 -17.30
C ASP A 122 -2.44 -14.39 -16.62
N VAL A 123 -2.68 -15.58 -16.08
CA VAL A 123 -1.69 -16.38 -15.35
C VAL A 123 -0.51 -16.83 -16.22
N ARG A 124 -0.65 -16.82 -17.55
CA ARG A 124 0.42 -17.13 -18.51
C ARG A 124 1.34 -15.93 -18.78
N GLY A 125 1.12 -14.79 -18.11
CA GLY A 125 2.00 -13.63 -18.21
C GLY A 125 1.64 -12.67 -19.35
N SER A 126 0.36 -12.56 -19.68
CA SER A 126 -0.16 -11.53 -20.59
C SER A 126 -1.27 -10.73 -19.92
N GLY A 127 -1.70 -9.61 -20.50
CA GLY A 127 -2.79 -8.84 -19.96
C GLY A 127 -3.18 -7.68 -20.85
N ASN A 128 -4.33 -7.08 -20.59
CA ASN A 128 -4.79 -5.91 -21.33
C ASN A 128 -5.87 -5.14 -20.57
N GLY A 129 -6.14 -3.93 -21.04
CA GLY A 129 -7.22 -3.11 -20.49
C GLY A 129 -7.30 -1.73 -21.12
N THR A 130 -7.88 -0.80 -20.38
CA THR A 130 -8.11 0.58 -20.80
C THR A 130 -7.57 1.57 -19.77
N TRP A 131 -7.35 2.79 -20.24
CA TRP A 131 -6.96 3.91 -19.42
C TRP A 131 -7.54 5.20 -20.01
N HIS A 132 -7.63 6.22 -19.16
CA HIS A 132 -7.99 7.57 -19.56
C HIS A 132 -7.32 8.59 -18.64
N THR A 133 -7.06 9.80 -19.12
CA THR A 133 -6.57 10.90 -18.26
C THR A 133 -7.74 11.75 -17.79
N SER A 134 -7.58 12.35 -16.62
CA SER A 134 -8.51 13.30 -16.02
C SER A 134 -7.73 14.32 -15.19
N GLY A 135 -8.35 15.45 -14.85
CA GLY A 135 -7.76 16.52 -14.04
C GLY A 135 -6.80 17.46 -14.77
N GLY A 136 -6.36 17.11 -15.99
CA GLY A 136 -5.57 17.97 -16.86
C GLY A 136 -6.42 18.76 -17.87
N LEU A 137 -5.77 19.67 -18.62
CA LEU A 137 -6.41 20.45 -19.70
C LEU A 137 -6.89 19.58 -20.88
N VAL A 138 -6.33 18.38 -21.05
CA VAL A 138 -6.63 17.46 -22.15
C VAL A 138 -6.99 16.09 -21.60
N THR A 139 -8.15 15.58 -22.03
CA THR A 139 -8.61 14.21 -21.77
C THR A 139 -8.16 13.30 -22.90
N CYS A 140 -7.29 12.35 -22.58
CA CYS A 140 -6.82 11.29 -23.46
C CYS A 140 -7.46 9.98 -23.02
N THR A 141 -7.74 9.08 -23.97
CA THR A 141 -8.17 7.72 -23.68
C THR A 141 -7.34 6.73 -24.48
N GLY A 142 -7.30 5.49 -24.02
CA GLY A 142 -6.51 4.48 -24.70
C GLY A 142 -6.68 3.08 -24.14
N ARG A 143 -5.89 2.17 -24.71
CA ARG A 143 -5.78 0.78 -24.28
C ARG A 143 -4.36 0.50 -23.82
N TRP A 144 -4.20 -0.54 -23.02
CA TRP A 144 -2.89 -1.05 -22.67
C TRP A 144 -2.82 -2.55 -22.86
N SER A 145 -1.60 -3.06 -23.06
CA SER A 145 -1.27 -4.47 -23.07
C SER A 145 -0.10 -4.73 -22.13
N ALA A 146 -0.11 -5.87 -21.45
CA ALA A 146 0.93 -6.29 -20.53
C ALA A 146 1.56 -7.60 -20.99
N GLN A 147 2.87 -7.72 -20.76
CA GLN A 147 3.59 -8.98 -20.90
C GLN A 147 4.58 -9.10 -19.75
N ARG A 148 4.65 -10.29 -19.15
CA ARG A 148 5.63 -10.56 -18.09
C ARG A 148 7.03 -10.42 -18.67
N ALA A 149 7.90 -9.69 -17.98
CA ALA A 149 9.31 -9.67 -18.36
C ALA A 149 9.91 -11.02 -17.92
N GLY A 150 10.48 -11.75 -18.89
CA GLY A 150 11.14 -13.04 -18.65
C GLY A 150 12.38 -12.90 -17.79
#